data_AF-A0A7C3Q3I2-F1
#
_entry.id   AF-A0A7C3Q3I2-F1
#
_cell.length_a   1.000
_cell.length_b   1.000
_cell.length_c   1.000
_cell.angle_alpha   90.00
_cell.angle_beta   90.00
_cell.angle_gamma   90.00
#
_symmetry.space_group_name_H-M   'P 1'
#
loop_
_entity.id
_entity.type
_entity.pdbx_description
1 polymer ?
#
loop_
_entity_poly.entity_id
_entity_poly.type
_entity_poly.pdbx_seq_one_letter_code
_entity_poly.pdbx_strand_id
1 'polypeptide(L)'
;MAKRRQVVLTRKPSSGETRPLGSRREVGDTLGRYNTSPDGGPARGAGTETLYGPGMVVELPTASTSIVQAMVSMTDEELALPVLMRMCKEQGWQMVDLETGRAFG
;
A
#
# COMPACT_ATOMS: atom_id res chain seq x y z
N MET A 1 23.56 -0.67 2.57
CA MET A 1 22.14 -1.03 2.70
C MET A 1 21.45 -0.62 1.41
N ALA A 2 20.66 -1.49 0.79
CA ALA A 2 19.89 -1.11 -0.40
C ALA A 2 18.90 0.00 -0.05
N LYS A 3 18.80 1.03 -0.91
CA LYS A 3 17.91 2.17 -0.71
C LYS A 3 16.46 1.65 -0.77
N ARG A 4 15.71 1.77 0.33
CA ARG A 4 14.29 1.39 0.37
C ARG A 4 13.49 2.41 -0.43
N ARG A 5 12.88 1.98 -1.53
CA ARG A 5 12.02 2.84 -2.34
C ARG A 5 10.65 2.94 -1.67
N GLN A 6 10.18 4.15 -1.45
CA GLN A 6 8.88 4.40 -0.82
C GLN A 6 7.88 4.91 -1.85
N VAL A 7 6.71 4.27 -1.87
CA VAL A 7 5.59 4.66 -2.72
C VAL A 7 4.32 4.77 -1.90
N VAL A 8 3.43 5.65 -2.31
CA VAL A 8 2.10 5.80 -1.70
C VAL A 8 1.07 5.18 -2.61
N LEU A 9 0.30 4.23 -2.10
CA LEU A 9 -0.87 3.72 -2.79
C LEU A 9 -2.03 4.69 -2.62
N THR A 10 -2.63 5.08 -3.74
CA THR A 10 -3.84 5.90 -3.81
C THR A 10 -4.78 5.33 -4.86
N ARG A 11 -6.07 5.69 -4.81
CA ARG A 11 -6.98 5.34 -5.91
C ARG A 11 -6.68 6.21 -7.12
N LYS A 12 -6.77 5.66 -8.34
CA LYS A 12 -6.66 6.46 -9.56
C LYS A 12 -7.75 7.54 -9.54
N PRO A 13 -7.40 8.82 -9.74
CA PRO A 13 -8.40 9.89 -9.73
C PRO A 13 -9.35 9.70 -10.90
N SER A 14 -10.63 9.53 -10.61
CA SER A 14 -11.71 9.78 -11.55
C SER A 14 -12.29 11.14 -11.23
N SER A 15 -12.32 12.07 -12.19
CA SER A 15 -12.95 13.40 -12.07
C SER A 15 -12.46 14.32 -10.93
N GLY A 16 -11.20 14.21 -10.51
CA GLY A 16 -10.59 15.15 -9.55
C GLY A 16 -10.89 14.88 -8.08
N GLU A 17 -11.67 13.84 -7.76
CA GLU A 17 -11.97 13.45 -6.38
C GLU A 17 -11.07 12.30 -5.92
N THR A 18 -10.40 12.50 -4.78
CA THR A 18 -9.64 11.45 -4.09
C THR A 18 -10.62 10.50 -3.41
N ARG A 19 -10.87 9.34 -4.02
CA ARG A 19 -11.68 8.27 -3.44
C ARG A 19 -10.84 7.40 -2.51
N PRO A 20 -11.41 6.90 -1.39
CA PRO A 20 -10.70 5.96 -0.54
C PRO A 20 -10.39 4.66 -1.27
N LEU A 21 -9.29 4.01 -0.88
CA LEU A 21 -8.95 2.65 -1.29
C LEU A 21 -10.01 1.65 -0.83
N GLY A 22 -10.58 1.90 0.35
CA GLY A 22 -11.65 1.11 0.98
C GLY A 22 -11.68 1.37 2.49
N SER A 23 -12.50 0.59 3.20
CA SER A 23 -12.36 0.48 4.66
C SER A 23 -11.08 -0.25 5.03
N ARG A 24 -10.61 -0.08 6.28
CA ARG A 24 -9.42 -0.80 6.78
C ARG A 24 -9.50 -2.31 6.54
N ARG A 25 -10.67 -2.91 6.81
CA ARG A 25 -10.90 -4.34 6.62
C ARG A 25 -10.81 -4.75 5.14
N GLU A 26 -11.48 -4.02 4.26
CA GLU A 26 -11.45 -4.32 2.81
C GLU A 26 -10.05 -4.17 2.22
N VAL A 27 -9.30 -3.15 2.65
CA VAL A 27 -7.91 -2.95 2.20
C VAL A 27 -7.02 -4.09 2.71
N GLY A 28 -7.16 -4.49 3.98
CA GLY A 28 -6.46 -5.66 4.53
C GLY A 28 -6.80 -6.96 3.80
N ASP A 29 -8.09 -7.23 3.57
CA ASP A 29 -8.55 -8.41 2.83
C ASP A 29 -8.04 -8.41 1.38
N THR A 30 -7.95 -7.23 0.75
CA THR A 30 -7.41 -7.05 -0.60
C THR A 30 -5.91 -7.32 -0.63
N LEU A 31 -5.14 -6.72 0.29
CA LEU A 31 -3.70 -6.94 0.42
C LEU A 31 -3.38 -8.41 0.71
N GLY A 32 -4.21 -9.08 1.51
CA GLY A 32 -4.07 -10.51 1.81
C GLY A 32 -4.12 -11.40 0.57
N ARG A 33 -4.88 -11.04 -0.47
CA ARG A 33 -4.91 -11.77 -1.76
C ARG A 33 -3.58 -11.72 -2.52
N TYR A 34 -2.70 -10.78 -2.17
CA TYR A 34 -1.36 -10.63 -2.73
C TYR A 34 -0.28 -11.00 -1.71
N ASN A 35 -0.59 -11.90 -0.77
CA ASN A 35 0.31 -12.37 0.29
C ASN A 35 0.87 -11.24 1.17
N THR A 36 0.08 -10.19 1.38
CA THR A 36 0.45 -9.07 2.25
C THR A 36 -0.47 -9.04 3.45
N SER A 37 0.03 -9.38 4.64
CA SER A 37 -0.77 -9.48 5.87
C SER A 37 0.01 -9.05 7.11
N PRO A 38 -0.66 -8.76 8.23
CA PRO A 38 0.03 -8.53 9.51
C PRO A 38 0.90 -9.73 9.91
N ASP A 39 1.96 -9.49 10.69
CA ASP A 39 2.84 -10.54 11.24
C ASP A 39 2.24 -11.26 12.46
N GLY A 40 1.00 -10.94 12.83
CA GLY A 40 0.34 -11.43 14.03
C GLY A 40 0.90 -10.84 15.34
N GLY A 41 1.90 -9.95 15.24
CA GLY A 41 2.44 -9.23 16.38
C GLY A 41 1.54 -8.08 16.83
N PRO A 42 1.81 -7.50 18.02
CA PRO A 42 1.11 -6.30 18.46
C PRO A 42 1.39 -5.15 17.48
N ALA A 43 0.40 -4.28 17.28
CA ALA A 43 0.55 -3.08 16.44
C ALA A 43 1.77 -2.28 16.91
N ARG A 44 2.74 -2.07 16.02
CA ARG A 44 4.07 -1.51 16.37
C ARG A 44 4.10 0.02 16.51
N GLY A 45 2.94 0.67 16.55
CA GLY A 45 2.84 2.12 16.75
C GLY A 45 1.41 2.56 17.07
N ALA A 46 1.29 3.71 17.74
CA ALA A 46 0.00 4.35 17.95
C ALA A 46 -0.52 4.90 16.61
N GLY A 47 -1.46 4.18 15.98
CA GLY A 47 -2.18 4.69 14.82
C GLY A 47 -1.81 4.09 13.46
N THR A 48 -0.94 3.07 13.39
CA THR A 48 -0.65 2.34 12.14
C THR A 48 -0.61 0.82 12.33
N GLU A 49 -1.04 0.08 11.30
CA GLU A 49 -0.97 -1.37 11.19
C GLU A 49 0.03 -1.71 10.09
N THR A 50 1.02 -2.53 10.42
CA THR A 50 2.09 -2.93 9.50
C THR A 50 1.78 -4.30 8.92
N LEU A 51 1.73 -4.39 7.60
CA LEU A 51 1.54 -5.61 6.85
C LEU A 51 2.83 -5.93 6.09
N TYR A 52 3.17 -7.20 6.03
CA TYR A 52 4.38 -7.70 5.39
C TYR A 52 3.98 -8.50 4.16
N GLY A 53 4.59 -8.17 3.03
CA GLY A 53 4.38 -8.83 1.75
C GLY A 53 5.71 -9.22 1.10
N PRO A 54 5.66 -9.84 -0.09
CA PRO A 54 6.85 -10.23 -0.84
C PRO A 54 7.64 -8.99 -1.29
N GLY A 55 8.81 -8.77 -0.70
CA GLY A 55 9.68 -7.63 -1.04
C GLY A 55 9.15 -6.26 -0.62
N MET A 56 8.08 -6.20 0.18
CA MET A 56 7.44 -4.95 0.58
C MET A 56 6.87 -4.98 2.00
N VAL A 57 6.77 -3.80 2.59
CA VAL A 57 6.07 -3.56 3.86
C VAL A 57 5.04 -2.46 3.62
N VAL A 58 3.80 -2.71 4.02
CA VAL A 58 2.68 -1.77 3.86
C VAL A 58 2.27 -1.26 5.24
N GLU A 59 2.12 0.05 5.38
CA GLU A 59 1.63 0.68 6.60
C GLU A 59 0.26 1.29 6.32
N LEU A 60 -0.75 0.82 7.06
CA LEU A 60 -2.11 1.31 7.01
C LEU A 60 -2.40 2.20 8.22
N PRO A 61 -2.99 3.40 8.03
CA PRO A 61 -3.44 4.21 9.15
C PRO A 61 -4.63 3.55 9.85
N THR A 62 -4.54 3.35 11.17
CA THR A 62 -5.62 2.76 12.00
C THR A 62 -6.52 3.80 12.64
N ALA A 63 -6.12 5.09 12.62
CA ALA A 63 -6.90 6.19 13.16
C ALA A 63 -8.17 6.51 12.33
N SER A 64 -8.22 6.09 11.06
CA SER A 64 -9.34 6.37 10.15
C SER A 64 -10.04 5.09 9.73
N THR A 65 -11.38 5.11 9.70
CA THR A 65 -12.18 3.97 9.24
C THR A 65 -12.06 3.74 7.74
N SER A 66 -11.92 4.82 6.96
CA SER A 66 -11.64 4.80 5.53
C SER A 66 -10.16 5.08 5.27
N ILE A 67 -9.54 4.21 4.47
CA ILE A 67 -8.15 4.34 4.07
C ILE A 67 -8.11 5.08 2.75
N VAL A 68 -7.59 6.30 2.76
CA VAL A 68 -7.40 7.10 1.54
C VAL A 68 -6.07 6.78 0.87
N GLN A 69 -5.04 6.55 1.69
CA GLN A 69 -3.68 6.31 1.25
C GLN A 69 -3.04 5.23 2.12
N ALA A 70 -2.14 4.45 1.53
CA ALA A 70 -1.32 3.48 2.24
C ALA A 70 0.16 3.70 1.89
N MET A 71 1.05 3.64 2.88
CA MET A 71 2.48 3.76 2.65
C MET A 71 3.05 2.39 2.31
N VAL A 72 3.88 2.29 1.28
CA VAL A 72 4.55 1.05 0.90
C VAL A 72 6.05 1.31 0.86
N SER A 73 6.80 0.53 1.64
CA SER A 73 8.25 0.49 1.59
C SER A 73 8.70 -0.78 0.87
N MET A 74 9.29 -0.63 -0.31
CA MET A 74 9.84 -1.74 -1.09
C MET A 74 11.23 -2.07 -0.54
N THR A 75 11.38 -3.26 0.04
CA THR A 75 12.65 -3.79 0.51
C THR A 75 13.40 -4.53 -0.60
N ASP A 76 12.66 -5.12 -1.54
CA ASP A 76 13.14 -5.75 -2.76
C ASP A 76 12.22 -5.34 -3.91
N GLU A 77 12.73 -4.48 -4.80
CA GLU A 77 11.94 -3.91 -5.89
C GLU A 77 11.58 -4.94 -6.96
N GLU A 78 12.46 -5.89 -7.25
CA GLU A 78 12.24 -6.91 -8.28
C GLU A 78 11.11 -7.86 -7.88
N LEU A 79 10.95 -8.12 -6.57
CA LEU A 79 9.85 -8.91 -6.02
C LEU A 79 8.58 -8.10 -5.80
N ALA A 80 8.69 -6.87 -5.29
CA ALA A 80 7.52 -6.07 -4.92
C ALA A 80 6.79 -5.48 -6.13
N LEU A 81 7.52 -4.98 -7.12
CA LEU A 81 6.95 -4.22 -8.23
C LEU A 81 5.94 -5.03 -9.06
N PRO A 82 6.19 -6.30 -9.45
CA PRO A 82 5.21 -7.09 -10.20
C PRO A 82 3.89 -7.30 -9.44
N VAL A 83 3.98 -7.49 -8.11
CA VAL A 83 2.81 -7.70 -7.24
C VAL A 83 2.01 -6.41 -7.11
N LEU A 84 2.69 -5.28 -6.86
CA LEU A 84 2.06 -3.97 -6.77
C LEU A 84 1.41 -3.54 -8.09
N MET A 85 2.08 -3.74 -9.22
CA MET A 85 1.54 -3.43 -10.55
C MET A 85 0.26 -4.22 -10.85
N ARG A 86 0.24 -5.52 -10.51
CA ARG A 86 -0.95 -6.36 -10.65
C ARG A 86 -2.09 -5.86 -9.77
N MET A 87 -1.81 -5.58 -8.50
CA MET A 87 -2.80 -5.06 -7.54
C MET A 87 -3.37 -3.71 -7.99
N CYS A 88 -2.53 -2.78 -8.43
CA CYS A 88 -2.95 -1.48 -8.96
C CYS A 88 -3.90 -1.62 -10.14
N LYS A 89 -3.56 -2.51 -11.08
CA LYS A 89 -4.40 -2.78 -12.26
C LYS A 89 -5.75 -3.39 -11.88
N GLU A 90 -5.78 -4.37 -10.98
CA GLU A 90 -7.01 -5.06 -10.59
C GLU A 90 -7.94 -4.20 -9.72
N GLN A 91 -7.40 -3.34 -8.86
CA GLN A 91 -8.18 -2.53 -7.90
C GLN A 91 -8.47 -1.10 -8.38
N GLY A 92 -7.89 -0.69 -9.52
CA GLY A 92 -7.92 0.70 -9.97
C GLY A 92 -7.13 1.63 -9.05
N TRP A 93 -6.06 1.12 -8.45
CA TRP A 93 -5.15 1.90 -7.61
C TRP A 93 -3.95 2.36 -8.44
N GLN A 94 -3.19 3.29 -7.89
CA GLN A 94 -1.91 3.76 -8.42
C GLN A 94 -0.92 3.91 -7.27
N MET A 95 0.35 3.74 -7.60
CA MET A 95 1.50 4.04 -6.76
C MET A 95 2.03 5.42 -7.13
N VAL A 96 2.26 6.27 -6.14
CA VAL A 96 2.96 7.54 -6.31
C VAL A 96 4.32 7.41 -5.65
N ASP A 97 5.38 7.52 -6.45
CA ASP A 97 6.75 7.50 -5.95
C ASP A 97 7.06 8.82 -5.23
N LEU A 98 7.51 8.73 -3.97
CA LEU A 98 7.77 9.90 -3.14
C LEU A 98 9.04 10.65 -3.50
N GLU A 99 10.01 9.99 -4.14
CA GLU A 99 11.27 10.62 -4.55
C GLU A 99 11.10 11.42 -5.84
N THR A 100 10.30 10.90 -6.77
CA THR A 100 10.14 11.47 -8.11
C THR A 100 8.80 12.16 -8.35
N GLY A 101 7.81 11.93 -7.49
CA GLY A 101 6.43 12.37 -7.67
C GLY A 101 5.70 11.66 -8.82
N ARG A 102 6.32 10.67 -9.47
CA ARG A 102 5.73 9.98 -10.61
C ARG A 102 4.68 8.97 -10.14
N ALA A 103 3.54 8.95 -10.81
CA ALA A 103 2.50 7.96 -10.59
C ALA A 103 2.63 6.78 -11.56
N PHE A 104 2.40 5.57 -11.07
CA PHE A 104 2.49 4.30 -11.80
C PHE A 104 1.28 3.42 -11.42
N GLY A 105 0.67 2.73 -12.38
CA GLY A 105 -0.40 1.76 -12.09
C GLY A 105 -1.42 1.61 -13.20
#